data_AF-A0A2D9Q962-F1
#
_entry.id   AF-A0A2D9Q962-F1
#
_cell.length_a   1.000
_cell.length_b   1.000
_cell.length_c   1.000
_cell.angle_alpha   90.00
_cell.angle_beta   90.00
_cell.angle_gamma   90.00
#
_symmetry.space_group_name_H-M   'P 1'
#
loop_
_entity.id
_entity.type
_entity.pdbx_description
1 polymer ?
#
loop_
_entity_poly.entity_id
_entity_poly.type
_entity_poly.pdbx_seq_one_letter_code
_entity_poly.pdbx_strand_id
1 'polypeptide(L)'
;MSVENIIVFKEGGKYKFRCHLKSLSANQGFLMASPNYNEVEDFLNDFLSVFAEKDDRGNKIKRMQMLQKNTAQLQTDFDAFCKKYASRLPQLQSFYSFFNKTGNDNYFVIVPSEELTPQLSFDLNAYLNSLQGGKSFETLKEEIDNLYHFTLNNFFIGVAGVQRKNIGNPKKNERVCRFCTKMQPEVTFNQRAHAISEALGNKNVILFDECDSCNERFGQTIENDIIAYLAVFRSFYDVQGKGGKKKIKGKNFELSNDENVLIRFWDIADRPKKGDPYNMNLDFGQEVNFQNIYKALAKYFLSVIDSSQLKDFESTIEWINGNMVVESLPPIAELITYDFFAKQPKLFYFLRTIEDDSLPYAICDFHFTCKRMVYAIPFSSKDSKEVFDNFQWSNIFQKLKHFDNDAGWSFTDFSSDNKKNFVVHLNTEIAKNENF
;
A
#
# COMPACT_ATOMS: atom_id res chain seq x y z
N MET A 1 28.91 -10.74 11.18
CA MET A 1 29.89 -9.98 10.34
C MET A 1 30.83 -9.19 11.24
N SER A 2 32.11 -9.02 10.85
CA SER A 2 33.02 -8.03 11.47
C SER A 2 32.76 -6.63 10.89
N VAL A 3 33.15 -5.57 11.62
CA VAL A 3 33.00 -4.15 11.21
C VAL A 3 33.58 -3.92 9.80
N GLU A 4 34.69 -4.58 9.50
CA GLU A 4 35.41 -4.51 8.22
C GLU A 4 34.60 -5.01 7.01
N ASN A 5 33.52 -5.76 7.23
CA ASN A 5 32.65 -6.27 6.17
C ASN A 5 31.37 -5.44 5.98
N ILE A 6 31.17 -4.39 6.78
CA ILE A 6 30.00 -3.51 6.68
C ILE A 6 30.34 -2.36 5.73
N ILE A 7 29.52 -2.21 4.68
CA ILE A 7 29.78 -1.28 3.59
C ILE A 7 29.56 0.17 4.08
N VAL A 8 30.67 0.87 4.35
CA VAL A 8 30.70 2.34 4.36
C VAL A 8 31.09 2.79 2.97
N PHE A 9 30.21 3.52 2.29
CA PHE A 9 30.43 3.98 0.92
C PHE A 9 30.56 5.51 0.87
N LYS A 10 31.26 6.02 -0.15
CA LYS A 10 31.46 7.47 -0.34
C LYS A 10 30.66 7.95 -1.55
N GLU A 11 29.75 8.88 -1.32
CA GLU A 11 28.86 9.41 -2.36
C GLU A 11 28.55 10.89 -2.09
N GLY A 12 28.66 11.75 -3.10
CA GLY A 12 28.41 13.19 -2.95
C GLY A 12 29.32 13.87 -1.91
N GLY A 13 30.56 13.40 -1.77
CA GLY A 13 31.54 13.93 -0.80
C GLY A 13 31.32 13.51 0.65
N LYS A 14 30.39 12.60 0.94
CA LYS A 14 30.11 12.10 2.29
C LYS A 14 30.30 10.59 2.37
N TYR A 15 30.81 10.12 3.50
CA TYR A 15 30.77 8.72 3.91
C TYR A 15 29.38 8.39 4.44
N LYS A 16 28.86 7.23 4.06
CA LYS A 16 27.48 6.81 4.33
C LYS A 16 27.45 5.38 4.86
N PHE A 17 26.58 5.15 5.84
CA PHE A 17 26.20 3.83 6.33
C PHE A 17 24.68 3.74 6.40
N ARG A 18 24.11 2.72 5.74
CA ARG A 18 22.66 2.46 5.76
C ARG A 18 22.40 1.09 6.37
N CYS A 19 21.36 1.02 7.18
CA CYS A 19 20.94 -0.20 7.83
C CYS A 19 19.42 -0.25 7.94
N HIS A 20 18.88 -1.46 7.85
CA HIS A 20 17.47 -1.77 8.07
C HIS A 20 17.35 -2.80 9.20
N LEU A 21 16.34 -2.66 10.05
CA LEU A 21 15.88 -3.69 10.97
C LEU A 21 14.51 -4.16 10.50
N LYS A 22 14.35 -5.48 10.39
CA LYS A 22 13.13 -6.11 9.88
C LYS A 22 12.65 -7.20 10.83
N SER A 23 11.40 -7.10 11.26
CA SER A 23 10.63 -8.17 11.89
C SER A 23 9.44 -8.54 11.01
N LEU A 24 8.63 -9.51 11.43
CA LEU A 24 7.41 -9.88 10.72
C LEU A 24 6.35 -8.75 10.75
N SER A 25 6.36 -7.93 11.80
CA SER A 25 5.36 -6.88 12.03
C SER A 25 5.86 -5.46 11.74
N ALA A 26 7.16 -5.27 11.52
CA ALA A 26 7.74 -3.95 11.29
C ALA A 26 9.01 -3.98 10.44
N ASN A 27 9.30 -2.86 9.77
CA ASN A 27 10.57 -2.60 9.11
C ASN A 27 10.94 -1.14 9.37
N GLN A 28 12.20 -0.87 9.74
CA GLN A 28 12.69 0.47 9.98
C GLN A 28 14.15 0.58 9.56
N GLY A 29 14.49 1.61 8.78
CA GLY A 29 15.87 1.89 8.39
C GLY A 29 16.35 3.27 8.79
N PHE A 30 17.65 3.48 8.71
CA PHE A 30 18.29 4.80 8.86
C PHE A 30 19.49 4.95 7.91
N LEU A 31 19.87 6.20 7.64
CA LEU A 31 21.09 6.56 6.93
C LEU A 31 21.93 7.48 7.82
N MET A 32 23.13 7.04 8.19
CA MET A 32 24.17 7.88 8.77
C MET A 32 25.04 8.41 7.63
N ALA A 33 25.25 9.73 7.58
CA ALA A 33 26.11 10.36 6.59
C ALA A 33 26.98 11.45 7.23
N SER A 34 28.26 11.47 6.89
CA SER A 34 29.20 12.52 7.34
C SER A 34 30.26 12.80 6.29
N PRO A 35 30.73 14.05 6.11
CA PRO A 35 31.98 14.30 5.39
C PRO A 35 33.21 13.67 6.08
N ASN A 36 33.13 13.37 7.39
CA ASN A 36 34.21 12.79 8.18
C ASN A 36 34.00 11.27 8.38
N TYR A 37 34.95 10.46 7.90
CA TYR A 37 34.88 9.00 8.02
C TYR A 37 34.85 8.52 9.48
N ASN A 38 35.68 9.10 10.36
CA ASN A 38 35.81 8.66 11.75
C ASN A 38 34.48 8.78 12.51
N GLU A 39 33.66 9.78 12.17
CA GLU A 39 32.35 9.92 12.78
C GLU A 39 31.36 8.82 12.36
N VAL A 40 31.46 8.33 11.12
CA VAL A 40 30.65 7.22 10.65
C VAL A 40 31.14 5.92 11.27
N GLU A 41 32.46 5.76 11.40
CA GLU A 41 33.10 4.61 12.04
C GLU A 41 32.77 4.52 13.54
N ASP A 42 32.86 5.62 14.29
CA ASP A 42 32.48 5.69 15.71
C ASP A 42 31.00 5.34 15.90
N PHE A 43 30.14 5.92 15.07
CA PHE A 43 28.71 5.60 15.06
C PHE A 43 28.48 4.11 14.80
N LEU A 44 29.15 3.55 13.80
CA LEU A 44 29.02 2.15 13.43
C LEU A 44 29.50 1.24 14.55
N ASN A 45 30.62 1.55 15.19
CA ASN A 45 31.15 0.80 16.33
C ASN A 45 30.15 0.80 17.50
N ASP A 46 29.59 1.96 17.85
CA ASP A 46 28.57 2.05 18.90
C ASP A 46 27.32 1.25 18.54
N PHE A 47 26.81 1.40 17.31
CA PHE A 47 25.64 0.70 16.80
C PHE A 47 25.84 -0.82 16.86
N LEU A 48 26.97 -1.30 16.33
CA LEU A 48 27.35 -2.71 16.38
C LEU A 48 27.44 -3.22 17.82
N SER A 49 27.92 -2.39 18.74
CA SER A 49 28.06 -2.76 20.14
C SER A 49 26.71 -3.00 20.84
N VAL A 50 25.59 -2.46 20.32
CA VAL A 50 24.25 -2.73 20.85
C VAL A 50 23.83 -4.18 20.57
N PHE A 51 24.30 -4.74 19.44
CA PHE A 51 23.92 -6.07 18.94
C PHE A 51 25.06 -7.09 19.01
N ALA A 52 26.14 -6.74 19.71
CA ALA A 52 27.30 -7.58 19.89
C ALA A 52 26.96 -8.76 20.82
N GLU A 53 27.47 -9.94 20.49
CA GLU A 53 27.48 -11.07 21.43
C GLU A 53 28.25 -10.67 22.70
N LYS A 54 27.83 -11.20 23.84
CA LYS A 54 28.61 -11.14 25.07
C LYS A 54 29.24 -12.52 25.29
N ASP A 55 30.52 -12.56 25.63
CA ASP A 55 31.16 -13.81 26.06
C ASP A 55 30.58 -14.29 27.40
N ASP A 56 30.98 -15.48 27.85
CA ASP A 56 30.54 -16.07 29.13
C ASP A 56 30.88 -15.21 30.37
N ARG A 57 31.71 -14.16 30.19
CA ARG A 57 32.13 -13.20 31.21
C ARG A 57 31.44 -11.84 31.05
N GLY A 58 30.52 -11.70 30.09
CA GLY A 58 29.78 -10.47 29.82
C GLY A 58 30.51 -9.45 28.94
N ASN A 59 31.72 -9.74 28.44
CA ASN A 59 32.47 -8.84 27.56
C ASN A 59 31.91 -8.87 26.14
N LYS A 60 31.79 -7.71 25.50
CA LYS A 60 31.33 -7.63 24.10
C LYS A 60 32.35 -8.29 23.16
N ILE A 61 31.92 -9.31 22.43
CA ILE A 61 32.63 -9.93 21.32
C ILE A 61 32.41 -9.05 20.08
N LYS A 62 33.47 -8.75 19.31
CA LYS A 62 33.37 -7.99 18.04
C LYS A 62 32.73 -8.79 16.89
N ARG A 63 31.62 -9.50 17.16
CA ARG A 63 30.81 -10.19 16.16
C ARG A 63 29.35 -9.86 16.41
N MET A 64 28.71 -9.29 15.38
CA MET A 64 27.27 -9.07 15.35
C MET A 64 26.60 -10.30 14.74
N GLN A 65 25.60 -10.84 15.45
CA GLN A 65 24.59 -11.72 14.87
C GLN A 65 23.54 -10.87 14.14
N MET A 66 23.20 -11.25 12.90
CA MET A 66 22.16 -10.52 12.16
C MET A 66 20.78 -10.79 12.75
N LEU A 67 20.53 -12.03 13.19
CA LEU A 67 19.33 -12.38 13.94
C LEU A 67 19.47 -11.85 15.36
N GLN A 68 18.44 -11.15 15.82
CA GLN A 68 18.35 -10.58 17.15
C GLN A 68 16.97 -10.88 17.75
N LYS A 69 16.90 -10.90 19.08
CA LYS A 69 15.66 -11.08 19.83
C LYS A 69 15.34 -9.80 20.59
N ASN A 70 14.11 -9.30 20.47
CA ASN A 70 13.67 -8.06 21.10
C ASN A 70 13.48 -8.19 22.62
N THR A 71 14.59 -8.23 23.36
CA THR A 71 14.60 -8.34 24.83
C THR A 71 14.56 -6.97 25.50
N ALA A 72 14.15 -6.92 26.77
CA ALA A 72 14.16 -5.67 27.56
C ALA A 72 15.57 -5.07 27.71
N GLN A 73 16.60 -5.92 27.83
CA GLN A 73 17.99 -5.46 27.89
C GLN A 73 18.41 -4.83 26.56
N LEU A 74 18.06 -5.45 25.44
CA LEU A 74 18.37 -4.90 24.11
C LEU A 74 17.70 -3.55 23.89
N GLN A 75 16.43 -3.40 24.27
CA GLN A 75 15.73 -2.11 24.20
C GLN A 75 16.43 -1.04 25.06
N THR A 76 16.89 -1.40 26.27
CA THR A 76 17.64 -0.50 27.15
C THR A 76 18.97 -0.06 26.52
N ASP A 77 19.71 -1.00 25.94
CA ASP A 77 21.00 -0.73 25.29
C ASP A 77 20.81 0.15 24.04
N PHE A 78 19.75 -0.11 23.25
CA PHE A 78 19.40 0.68 22.08
C PHE A 78 18.91 2.09 22.43
N ASP A 79 18.22 2.25 23.55
CA ASP A 79 17.80 3.55 24.08
C ASP A 79 18.98 4.44 24.45
N ALA A 80 19.99 3.86 25.10
CA ALA A 80 21.23 4.57 25.42
C ALA A 80 21.94 5.02 24.14
N PHE A 81 21.99 4.16 23.12
CA PHE A 81 22.51 4.50 21.79
C PHE A 81 21.72 5.64 21.13
N CYS A 82 20.39 5.58 21.13
CA CYS A 82 19.54 6.63 20.56
C CYS A 82 19.76 7.98 21.24
N LYS A 83 19.85 8.00 22.59
CA LYS A 83 20.11 9.22 23.36
C LYS A 83 21.47 9.84 23.00
N LYS A 84 22.51 9.02 22.81
CA LYS A 84 23.84 9.49 22.40
C LYS A 84 23.81 10.23 21.05
N TYR A 85 22.96 9.78 20.12
CA TYR A 85 22.92 10.30 18.75
C TYR A 85 21.69 11.18 18.43
N ALA A 86 20.82 11.46 19.39
CA ALA A 86 19.52 12.10 19.17
C ALA A 86 19.59 13.47 18.47
N SER A 87 20.57 14.30 18.81
CA SER A 87 20.75 15.63 18.21
C SER A 87 21.18 15.56 16.74
N ARG A 88 21.92 14.52 16.36
CA ARG A 88 22.52 14.36 15.04
C ARG A 88 21.64 13.53 14.10
N LEU A 89 20.97 12.51 14.65
CA LEU A 89 20.11 11.59 13.91
C LEU A 89 18.73 11.46 14.58
N PRO A 90 17.88 12.50 14.52
CA PRO A 90 16.54 12.47 15.11
C PRO A 90 15.69 11.29 14.60
N GLN A 91 15.95 10.84 13.37
CA GLN A 91 15.32 9.66 12.75
C GLN A 91 15.46 8.37 13.56
N LEU A 92 16.45 8.25 14.46
CA LEU A 92 16.60 7.08 15.34
C LEU A 92 15.41 6.90 16.28
N GLN A 93 14.66 7.97 16.60
CA GLN A 93 13.45 7.85 17.42
C GLN A 93 12.35 6.98 16.78
N SER A 94 12.37 6.80 15.46
CA SER A 94 11.41 5.92 14.77
C SER A 94 11.54 4.45 15.21
N PHE A 95 12.70 4.04 15.72
CA PHE A 95 12.96 2.66 16.16
C PHE A 95 12.20 2.29 17.44
N TYR A 96 11.78 3.25 18.26
CA TYR A 96 10.86 2.98 19.38
C TYR A 96 9.57 2.32 18.88
N SER A 97 8.99 2.84 17.80
CA SER A 97 7.81 2.22 17.18
C SER A 97 8.14 0.85 16.59
N PHE A 98 9.36 0.62 16.11
CA PHE A 98 9.78 -0.66 15.57
C PHE A 98 9.82 -1.74 16.66
N PHE A 99 10.49 -1.49 17.80
CA PHE A 99 10.55 -2.47 18.89
C PHE A 99 9.19 -2.73 19.52
N ASN A 100 8.36 -1.69 19.68
CA ASN A 100 6.99 -1.84 20.17
C ASN A 100 6.14 -2.74 19.27
N LYS A 101 6.24 -2.57 17.94
CA LYS A 101 5.50 -3.40 16.97
C LYS A 101 6.05 -4.82 16.88
N THR A 102 7.38 -4.97 16.95
CA THR A 102 8.03 -6.28 16.97
C THR A 102 7.52 -7.10 18.16
N GLY A 103 7.27 -6.46 19.31
CA GLY A 103 6.79 -7.14 20.52
C GLY A 103 7.93 -7.80 21.28
N ASN A 104 7.74 -7.99 22.57
CA ASN A 104 8.78 -8.56 23.45
C ASN A 104 9.08 -10.00 23.06
N ASP A 105 10.36 -10.36 23.12
CA ASP A 105 10.87 -11.71 22.82
C ASP A 105 10.66 -12.21 21.39
N ASN A 106 10.18 -11.38 20.47
CA ASN A 106 10.11 -11.71 19.06
C ASN A 106 11.42 -11.42 18.33
N TYR A 107 11.64 -12.16 17.25
CA TYR A 107 12.85 -12.05 16.44
C TYR A 107 12.78 -10.92 15.40
N PHE A 108 13.94 -10.35 15.09
CA PHE A 108 14.15 -9.46 13.97
C PHE A 108 15.56 -9.63 13.39
N VAL A 109 15.76 -9.17 12.15
CA VAL A 109 17.03 -9.23 11.45
C VAL A 109 17.58 -7.83 11.19
N ILE A 110 18.88 -7.67 11.39
CA ILE A 110 19.66 -6.50 11.00
C ILE A 110 20.19 -6.71 9.58
N VAL A 111 19.97 -5.72 8.72
CA VAL A 111 20.30 -5.77 7.30
C VAL A 111 21.14 -4.54 6.94
N PRO A 112 22.49 -4.65 6.96
CA PRO A 112 23.38 -3.58 6.54
C PRO A 112 23.45 -3.54 5.00
N SER A 113 22.37 -3.05 4.38
CA SER A 113 22.22 -2.94 2.93
C SER A 113 21.84 -1.51 2.53
N GLU A 114 22.20 -1.13 1.31
CA GLU A 114 21.71 0.10 0.70
C GLU A 114 20.18 0.05 0.49
N GLU A 115 19.66 -1.10 0.10
CA GLU A 115 18.22 -1.27 -0.12
C GLU A 115 17.74 -2.65 0.33
N LEU A 116 16.50 -2.69 0.81
CA LEU A 116 15.79 -3.92 1.11
C LEU A 116 14.95 -4.30 -0.11
N THR A 117 15.54 -5.06 -1.03
CA THR A 117 14.84 -5.49 -2.25
C THR A 117 13.61 -6.35 -1.89
N PRO A 118 12.56 -6.40 -2.74
CA PRO A 118 11.41 -7.26 -2.49
C PRO A 118 11.77 -8.72 -2.25
N GLN A 119 12.67 -9.30 -3.07
CA GLN A 119 13.15 -10.68 -2.88
C GLN A 119 13.84 -10.86 -1.52
N LEU A 120 14.77 -9.97 -1.15
CA LEU A 120 15.43 -10.06 0.16
C LEU A 120 14.42 -9.91 1.30
N SER A 121 13.42 -9.04 1.15
CA SER A 121 12.34 -8.88 2.14
C SER A 121 11.51 -10.15 2.28
N PHE A 122 11.24 -10.86 1.18
CA PHE A 122 10.54 -12.14 1.19
C PHE A 122 11.37 -13.26 1.85
N ASP A 123 12.64 -13.39 1.47
CA ASP A 123 13.55 -14.37 2.08
C ASP A 123 13.66 -14.15 3.59
N LEU A 124 13.79 -12.90 4.04
CA LEU A 124 13.84 -12.56 5.45
C LEU A 124 12.52 -12.84 6.18
N ASN A 125 11.37 -12.66 5.52
CA ASN A 125 10.07 -13.04 6.09
C ASN A 125 9.93 -14.56 6.22
N ALA A 126 10.31 -15.34 5.20
CA ALA A 126 10.34 -16.80 5.28
C ALA A 126 11.25 -17.27 6.42
N TYR A 127 12.44 -16.67 6.53
CA TYR A 127 13.37 -17.00 7.61
C TYR A 127 12.76 -16.70 8.99
N LEU A 128 12.22 -15.50 9.19
CA LEU A 128 11.60 -15.13 10.47
C LEU A 128 10.37 -15.98 10.82
N ASN A 129 9.53 -16.33 9.83
CA ASN A 129 8.40 -17.24 10.04
C ASN A 129 8.87 -18.65 10.42
N SER A 130 9.95 -19.16 9.82
CA SER A 130 10.49 -20.48 10.18
C SER A 130 10.93 -20.58 11.65
N LEU A 131 11.31 -19.46 12.27
CA LEU A 131 11.66 -19.38 13.69
C LEU A 131 10.46 -19.46 14.64
N GLN A 132 9.24 -19.25 14.13
CA GLN A 132 7.99 -19.42 14.90
C GLN A 132 7.54 -20.89 14.96
N GLY A 133 8.16 -21.78 14.18
CA GLY A 133 7.78 -23.19 14.04
C GLY A 133 6.81 -23.43 12.87
N GLY A 134 6.43 -24.69 12.65
CA GLY A 134 5.49 -25.08 11.58
C GLY A 134 6.18 -25.56 10.30
N LYS A 135 6.81 -24.66 9.55
CA LYS A 135 7.50 -24.96 8.27
C LYS A 135 8.97 -24.56 8.32
N SER A 136 9.83 -25.28 7.60
CA SER A 136 11.25 -24.90 7.46
C SER A 136 11.40 -23.66 6.59
N PHE A 137 12.56 -23.01 6.67
CA PHE A 137 12.89 -21.86 5.82
C PHE A 137 12.83 -22.24 4.34
N GLU A 138 13.36 -23.41 3.98
CA GLU A 138 13.40 -23.92 2.60
C GLU A 138 11.99 -24.09 2.05
N THR A 139 11.08 -24.73 2.81
CA THR A 139 9.68 -24.89 2.38
C THR A 139 8.98 -23.55 2.22
N LEU A 140 9.13 -22.62 3.16
CA LEU A 140 8.51 -21.30 3.07
C LEU A 140 9.07 -20.49 1.90
N LYS A 141 10.38 -20.60 1.65
CA LYS A 141 11.02 -19.94 0.52
C LYS A 141 10.51 -20.50 -0.80
N GLU A 142 10.43 -21.82 -0.95
CA GLU A 142 9.86 -22.46 -2.14
C GLU A 142 8.41 -22.04 -2.38
N GLU A 143 7.59 -21.95 -1.32
CA GLU A 143 6.20 -21.46 -1.44
C GLU A 143 6.14 -20.00 -1.93
N ILE A 144 6.98 -19.11 -1.39
CA ILE A 144 7.03 -17.72 -1.82
C ILE A 144 7.56 -17.60 -3.26
N ASP A 145 8.64 -18.31 -3.59
CA ASP A 145 9.22 -18.31 -4.93
C ASP A 145 8.20 -18.83 -5.95
N ASN A 146 7.47 -19.90 -5.61
CA ASN A 146 6.40 -20.42 -6.46
C ASN A 146 5.29 -19.39 -6.77
N LEU A 147 5.02 -18.46 -5.85
CA LEU A 147 3.99 -17.43 -6.01
C LEU A 147 4.48 -16.16 -6.68
N TYR A 148 5.69 -15.72 -6.34
CA TYR A 148 6.17 -14.37 -6.68
C TYR A 148 7.33 -14.36 -7.68
N HIS A 149 8.00 -15.47 -7.97
CA HIS A 149 9.18 -15.51 -8.86
C HIS A 149 8.89 -14.85 -10.23
N PHE A 150 7.78 -15.21 -10.88
CA PHE A 150 7.40 -14.59 -12.15
C PHE A 150 7.19 -13.08 -12.00
N THR A 151 6.54 -12.64 -10.93
CA THR A 151 6.23 -11.23 -10.71
C THR A 151 7.50 -10.42 -10.46
N LEU A 152 8.38 -10.91 -9.58
CA LEU A 152 9.62 -10.25 -9.19
C LEU A 152 10.64 -10.11 -10.32
N ASN A 153 10.64 -11.05 -11.26
CA ASN A 153 11.56 -11.03 -12.39
C ASN A 153 11.06 -10.21 -13.59
N ASN A 154 9.74 -10.03 -13.72
CA ASN A 154 9.14 -9.43 -14.92
C ASN A 154 8.44 -8.08 -14.67
N PHE A 155 8.39 -7.63 -13.40
CA PHE A 155 7.76 -6.38 -13.02
C PHE A 155 8.61 -5.60 -12.01
N PHE A 156 8.64 -4.28 -12.18
CA PHE A 156 8.94 -3.36 -11.10
C PHE A 156 7.72 -3.25 -10.18
N ILE A 157 7.92 -3.40 -8.88
CA ILE A 157 6.84 -3.37 -7.89
C ILE A 157 6.97 -2.11 -7.04
N GLY A 158 5.93 -1.28 -7.05
CA GLY A 158 5.79 -0.16 -6.16
C GLY A 158 4.62 -0.31 -5.20
N VAL A 159 4.71 0.39 -4.07
CA VAL A 159 3.66 0.39 -3.05
C VAL A 159 3.42 1.79 -2.50
N ALA A 160 2.16 2.16 -2.36
CA ALA A 160 1.70 3.39 -1.75
C ALA A 160 0.71 3.11 -0.61
N GLY A 161 0.62 4.03 0.35
CA GLY A 161 -0.29 3.94 1.49
C GLY A 161 0.27 3.24 2.74
N VAL A 162 1.39 2.50 2.63
CA VAL A 162 2.03 1.81 3.77
C VAL A 162 2.76 2.77 4.71
N GLN A 163 3.38 3.81 4.17
CA GLN A 163 4.13 4.81 4.93
C GLN A 163 3.73 6.22 4.51
N ARG A 164 3.96 7.19 5.40
CA ARG A 164 3.78 8.59 5.07
C ARG A 164 4.81 9.01 4.04
N LYS A 165 4.37 9.58 2.92
CA LYS A 165 5.22 10.02 1.82
C LYS A 165 4.64 11.29 1.20
N ASN A 166 5.52 12.24 0.90
CA ASN A 166 5.19 13.36 0.03
C ASN A 166 5.76 13.06 -1.36
N ILE A 167 5.00 13.32 -2.40
CA ILE A 167 5.38 13.11 -3.81
C ILE A 167 5.38 14.46 -4.52
N GLY A 168 6.36 14.69 -5.41
CA GLY A 168 6.53 15.95 -6.14
C GLY A 168 7.50 16.93 -5.47
N ASN A 169 7.71 18.10 -6.11
CA ASN A 169 8.69 19.08 -5.64
C ASN A 169 8.19 19.82 -4.37
N PRO A 170 8.94 19.80 -3.25
CA PRO A 170 8.55 20.52 -2.03
C PRO A 170 8.46 22.03 -2.24
N LYS A 171 9.29 22.60 -3.11
CA LYS A 171 9.31 24.04 -3.40
C LYS A 171 8.16 24.42 -4.30
N LYS A 172 7.27 25.25 -3.79
CA LYS A 172 5.98 25.55 -4.42
C LYS A 172 6.07 26.20 -5.80
N ASN A 173 7.03 27.10 -5.97
CA ASN A 173 7.29 27.82 -7.22
C ASN A 173 7.96 26.96 -8.30
N GLU A 174 8.44 25.76 -7.96
CA GLU A 174 9.05 24.80 -8.89
C GLU A 174 8.10 23.62 -9.19
N ARG A 175 6.84 23.67 -8.73
CA ARG A 175 5.87 22.60 -8.95
C ARG A 175 5.27 22.68 -10.35
N VAL A 176 5.16 21.51 -10.96
CA VAL A 176 4.43 21.26 -12.21
C VAL A 176 3.33 20.27 -11.89
N CYS A 177 2.09 20.56 -12.28
CA CYS A 177 0.98 19.65 -12.02
C CYS A 177 1.11 18.38 -12.89
N ARG A 178 1.09 17.19 -12.28
CA ARG A 178 1.20 15.92 -13.00
C ARG A 178 0.00 15.59 -13.90
N PHE A 179 -1.15 16.20 -13.66
CA PHE A 179 -2.39 15.90 -14.39
C PHE A 179 -2.75 16.91 -15.49
N CYS A 180 -2.21 18.12 -15.42
CA CYS A 180 -2.49 19.17 -16.41
C CYS A 180 -1.26 19.91 -16.89
N THR A 181 -0.06 19.51 -16.45
CA THR A 181 1.27 20.04 -16.82
C THR A 181 1.50 21.54 -16.58
N LYS A 182 0.51 22.25 -16.01
CA LYS A 182 0.60 23.67 -15.66
C LYS A 182 1.40 23.90 -14.39
N MET A 183 2.00 25.09 -14.31
CA MET A 183 2.75 25.61 -13.16
C MET A 183 2.18 26.95 -12.69
N GLN A 184 2.75 27.54 -11.64
CA GLN A 184 2.38 28.90 -11.23
C GLN A 184 2.81 29.91 -12.31
N PRO A 185 2.04 30.98 -12.58
CA PRO A 185 0.81 31.39 -11.89
C PRO A 185 -0.50 30.83 -12.48
N GLU A 186 -0.46 30.01 -13.54
CA GLU A 186 -1.68 29.48 -14.20
C GLU A 186 -2.54 28.61 -13.27
N VAL A 187 -1.89 27.93 -12.32
CA VAL A 187 -2.54 27.12 -11.29
C VAL A 187 -1.92 27.40 -9.91
N THR A 188 -2.62 27.00 -8.87
CA THR A 188 -2.15 27.09 -7.49
C THR A 188 -1.96 25.71 -6.85
N PHE A 189 -1.13 25.66 -5.81
CA PHE A 189 -0.86 24.46 -5.01
C PHE A 189 -1.03 24.80 -3.52
N ASN A 190 -2.19 25.37 -3.16
CA ASN A 190 -2.54 25.77 -1.80
C ASN A 190 -3.20 24.63 -1.01
N GLN A 191 -3.90 23.74 -1.70
CA GLN A 191 -4.61 22.63 -1.10
C GLN A 191 -3.67 21.47 -0.79
N ARG A 192 -4.05 20.70 0.21
CA ARG A 192 -3.39 19.44 0.53
C ARG A 192 -4.03 18.34 -0.32
N ALA A 193 -3.42 18.05 -1.46
CA ALA A 193 -3.85 16.96 -2.33
C ALA A 193 -3.40 15.59 -1.77
N HIS A 194 -4.26 14.59 -1.88
CA HIS A 194 -3.99 13.22 -1.43
C HIS A 194 -3.97 12.29 -2.64
N ALA A 195 -2.96 11.40 -2.71
CA ALA A 195 -2.81 10.49 -3.87
C ALA A 195 -3.99 9.52 -4.00
N ILE A 196 -4.46 9.00 -2.87
CA ILE A 196 -5.72 8.25 -2.72
C ILE A 196 -6.68 9.13 -1.92
N SER A 197 -7.97 9.17 -2.25
CA SER A 197 -8.93 10.05 -1.58
C SER A 197 -8.87 9.95 -0.05
N GLU A 198 -8.79 11.10 0.63
CA GLU A 198 -8.80 11.19 2.10
C GLU A 198 -10.09 10.59 2.70
N ALA A 199 -11.21 10.64 1.96
CA ALA A 199 -12.46 10.03 2.35
C ALA A 199 -12.36 8.50 2.54
N LEU A 200 -11.50 7.83 1.77
CA LEU A 200 -11.19 6.41 1.93
C LEU A 200 -10.16 6.17 3.06
N GLY A 201 -9.87 7.18 3.88
CA GLY A 201 -9.01 7.06 5.06
C GLY A 201 -7.53 7.32 4.78
N ASN A 202 -7.10 7.61 3.55
CA ASN A 202 -5.69 7.90 3.25
C ASN A 202 -5.20 9.17 3.96
N LYS A 203 -4.29 8.98 4.92
CA LYS A 203 -3.58 10.09 5.60
C LYS A 203 -2.09 10.14 5.26
N ASN A 204 -1.63 9.22 4.41
CA ASN A 204 -0.23 8.88 4.30
C ASN A 204 0.44 9.48 3.08
N VAL A 205 -0.22 9.49 1.93
CA VAL A 205 0.42 9.92 0.67
C VAL A 205 -0.12 11.26 0.22
N ILE A 206 0.72 12.30 0.33
CA ILE A 206 0.40 13.69 -0.02
C ILE A 206 1.10 14.08 -1.32
N LEU A 207 0.37 14.76 -2.20
CA LEU A 207 0.88 15.24 -3.48
C LEU A 207 1.22 16.72 -3.39
N PHE A 208 2.44 17.05 -3.80
CA PHE A 208 2.87 18.43 -4.04
C PHE A 208 2.69 18.82 -5.50
N ASP A 209 2.68 17.86 -6.41
CA ASP A 209 2.55 18.07 -7.86
C ASP A 209 1.12 17.82 -8.36
N GLU A 210 0.09 17.94 -7.51
CA GLU A 210 -1.32 18.06 -7.93
C GLU A 210 -1.82 19.47 -7.63
N CYS A 211 -2.25 20.21 -8.66
CA CYS A 211 -2.74 21.57 -8.47
C CYS A 211 -4.17 21.61 -7.93
N ASP A 212 -4.55 22.74 -7.34
CA ASP A 212 -5.84 22.94 -6.68
C ASP A 212 -7.02 22.69 -7.63
N SER A 213 -6.91 23.10 -8.89
CA SER A 213 -7.98 22.91 -9.90
C SER A 213 -8.18 21.45 -10.28
N CYS A 214 -7.10 20.66 -10.38
CA CYS A 214 -7.20 19.23 -10.67
C CYS A 214 -7.75 18.48 -9.45
N ASN A 215 -7.22 18.79 -8.25
CA ASN A 215 -7.68 18.19 -7.00
C ASN A 215 -9.18 18.44 -6.77
N GLU A 216 -9.65 19.66 -6.97
CA GLU A 216 -11.06 20.00 -6.84
C GLU A 216 -11.92 19.30 -7.91
N ARG A 217 -11.48 19.31 -9.18
CA ARG A 217 -12.20 18.63 -10.26
C ARG A 217 -12.36 17.15 -9.96
N PHE A 218 -11.28 16.42 -9.67
CA PHE A 218 -11.36 14.98 -9.40
C PHE A 218 -12.21 14.68 -8.16
N GLY A 219 -12.08 15.51 -7.11
CA GLY A 219 -12.92 15.42 -5.91
C GLY A 219 -14.41 15.64 -6.18
N GLN A 220 -14.76 16.44 -7.19
CA GLN A 220 -16.15 16.72 -7.58
C GLN A 220 -16.69 15.72 -8.62
N THR A 221 -15.83 15.13 -9.44
CA THR A 221 -16.20 14.22 -10.53
C THR A 221 -15.95 12.76 -10.16
N ILE A 222 -14.75 12.25 -10.40
CA ILE A 222 -14.45 10.82 -10.41
C ILE A 222 -14.31 10.21 -9.00
N GLU A 223 -13.81 10.97 -8.02
CA GLU A 223 -13.56 10.44 -6.67
C GLU A 223 -14.88 10.21 -5.90
N ASN A 224 -15.92 10.99 -6.17
CA ASN A 224 -17.22 10.83 -5.50
C ASN A 224 -17.85 9.46 -5.78
N ASP A 225 -17.74 8.98 -7.03
CA ASP A 225 -18.31 7.70 -7.45
C ASP A 225 -17.63 6.51 -6.75
N ILE A 226 -16.29 6.50 -6.63
CA ILE A 226 -15.59 5.44 -5.89
C ILE A 226 -15.81 5.52 -4.37
N ILE A 227 -15.95 6.74 -3.83
CA ILE A 227 -16.27 6.94 -2.41
C ILE A 227 -17.67 6.38 -2.09
N ALA A 228 -18.63 6.60 -2.99
CA ALA A 228 -19.96 6.02 -2.92
C ALA A 228 -19.91 4.49 -3.05
N TYR A 229 -19.17 3.97 -4.03
CA TYR A 229 -19.00 2.54 -4.28
C TYR A 229 -18.45 1.78 -3.06
N LEU A 230 -17.47 2.37 -2.38
CA LEU A 230 -16.82 1.76 -1.20
C LEU A 230 -17.46 2.19 0.13
N ALA A 231 -18.59 2.91 0.11
CA ALA A 231 -19.18 3.50 1.30
C ALA A 231 -19.58 2.46 2.36
N VAL A 232 -20.18 1.34 1.95
CA VAL A 232 -20.60 0.27 2.87
C VAL A 232 -19.44 -0.24 3.74
N PHE A 233 -18.28 -0.47 3.11
CA PHE A 233 -17.06 -0.92 3.79
C PHE A 233 -16.53 0.14 4.76
N ARG A 234 -16.59 1.42 4.39
CA ARG A 234 -16.16 2.51 5.29
C ARG A 234 -16.94 2.52 6.59
N SER A 235 -18.25 2.33 6.54
CA SER A 235 -19.07 2.34 7.75
C SER A 235 -19.02 1.01 8.49
N PHE A 236 -18.94 -0.14 7.80
CA PHE A 236 -18.74 -1.44 8.46
C PHE A 236 -17.45 -1.50 9.28
N TYR A 237 -16.35 -0.90 8.80
CA TYR A 237 -15.05 -1.00 9.48
C TYR A 237 -14.61 0.29 10.18
N ASP A 238 -15.52 1.26 10.30
CA ASP A 238 -15.27 2.53 10.98
C ASP A 238 -14.00 3.23 10.44
N VAL A 239 -13.94 3.37 9.11
CA VAL A 239 -12.85 4.05 8.41
C VAL A 239 -13.04 5.56 8.54
N GLN A 240 -12.14 6.21 9.26
CA GLN A 240 -12.18 7.65 9.50
C GLN A 240 -11.64 8.45 8.32
N GLY A 241 -12.49 9.25 7.69
CA GLY A 241 -12.11 10.29 6.72
C GLY A 241 -12.24 11.71 7.28
N LYS A 242 -12.30 12.70 6.38
CA LYS A 242 -12.58 14.10 6.74
C LYS A 242 -13.97 14.22 7.39
N GLY A 243 -13.99 14.70 8.64
CA GLY A 243 -15.22 14.84 9.44
C GLY A 243 -15.56 13.65 10.36
N GLY A 244 -14.68 12.64 10.48
CA GLY A 244 -14.82 11.55 11.44
C GLY A 244 -15.67 10.38 10.95
N LYS A 245 -16.31 9.66 11.89
CA LYS A 245 -17.19 8.52 11.60
C LYS A 245 -18.44 9.01 10.87
N LYS A 246 -18.83 8.35 9.79
CA LYS A 246 -20.07 8.68 9.05
C LYS A 246 -21.08 7.56 9.17
N LYS A 247 -22.24 7.89 9.75
CA LYS A 247 -23.47 7.13 9.54
C LYS A 247 -23.86 7.32 8.07
N ILE A 248 -24.24 6.22 7.42
CA ILE A 248 -24.74 6.25 6.04
C ILE A 248 -26.26 6.24 6.12
N LYS A 249 -26.90 7.14 5.37
CA LYS A 249 -28.34 7.13 5.14
C LYS A 249 -28.55 6.92 3.65
N GLY A 250 -29.13 5.79 3.30
CA GLY A 250 -29.64 5.50 1.97
C GLY A 250 -31.13 5.77 1.86
N LYS A 251 -31.69 5.45 0.70
CA LYS A 251 -33.11 5.60 0.40
C LYS A 251 -33.98 4.67 1.23
N ASN A 252 -33.55 3.45 1.50
CA ASN A 252 -34.32 2.46 2.27
C ASN A 252 -33.68 2.06 3.62
N PHE A 253 -32.49 2.58 3.95
CA PHE A 253 -31.75 2.18 5.13
C PHE A 253 -30.93 3.29 5.81
N GLU A 254 -30.58 3.08 7.07
CA GLU A 254 -29.47 3.74 7.78
C GLU A 254 -28.50 2.68 8.30
N LEU A 255 -27.21 2.92 8.11
CA LEU A 255 -26.12 2.06 8.58
C LEU A 255 -25.20 2.85 9.50
N SER A 256 -24.98 2.31 10.68
CA SER A 256 -24.05 2.84 11.68
C SER A 256 -23.19 1.74 12.29
N ASN A 257 -21.98 2.09 12.74
CA ASN A 257 -21.13 1.21 13.52
C ASN A 257 -20.69 1.93 14.80
N ASP A 258 -21.37 1.59 15.90
CA ASP A 258 -21.10 2.06 17.26
C ASP A 258 -20.93 0.79 18.13
N GLU A 259 -19.72 0.21 18.12
CA GLU A 259 -19.33 -1.12 18.67
C GLU A 259 -19.90 -2.33 17.92
N ASN A 260 -21.15 -2.25 17.45
CA ASN A 260 -21.78 -3.21 16.57
C ASN A 260 -22.26 -2.55 15.28
N VAL A 261 -22.24 -3.30 14.18
CA VAL A 261 -22.86 -2.87 12.92
C VAL A 261 -24.37 -2.98 13.05
N LEU A 262 -25.06 -1.84 12.92
CA LEU A 262 -26.51 -1.75 12.93
C LEU A 262 -27.02 -1.23 11.58
N ILE A 263 -27.92 -2.00 10.96
CA ILE A 263 -28.65 -1.61 9.75
C ILE A 263 -30.13 -1.45 10.12
N ARG A 264 -30.67 -0.25 9.96
CA ARG A 264 -32.09 0.07 10.15
C ARG A 264 -32.74 0.25 8.80
N PHE A 265 -33.85 -0.43 8.56
CA PHE A 265 -34.67 -0.23 7.38
C PHE A 265 -35.85 0.69 7.69
N TRP A 266 -36.17 1.59 6.77
CA TRP A 266 -37.28 2.53 6.93
C TRP A 266 -38.64 1.85 6.79
N ASP A 267 -38.75 0.87 5.88
CA ASP A 267 -39.95 0.06 5.67
C ASP A 267 -39.71 -1.39 6.11
N ILE A 268 -40.79 -2.07 6.48
CA ILE A 268 -40.77 -3.50 6.80
C ILE A 268 -40.55 -4.36 5.54
N ALA A 269 -40.99 -3.86 4.38
CA ALA A 269 -40.85 -4.55 3.09
C ALA A 269 -39.38 -4.69 2.64
N ASP A 270 -38.52 -3.76 3.05
CA ASP A 270 -37.08 -3.76 2.73
C ASP A 270 -36.25 -4.64 3.66
N ARG A 271 -36.82 -5.11 4.78
CA ARG A 271 -36.09 -5.92 5.75
C ARG A 271 -35.72 -7.28 5.13
N PRO A 272 -34.52 -7.80 5.42
CA PRO A 272 -34.16 -9.12 4.95
C PRO A 272 -35.14 -10.15 5.53
N LYS A 273 -35.69 -10.98 4.64
CA LYS A 273 -36.52 -12.11 5.06
C LYS A 273 -35.63 -13.16 5.73
N LYS A 274 -36.19 -13.87 6.71
CA LYS A 274 -35.48 -14.98 7.36
C LYS A 274 -35.07 -16.01 6.30
N GLY A 275 -33.77 -16.25 6.18
CA GLY A 275 -33.16 -17.17 5.23
C GLY A 275 -31.68 -17.38 5.56
N ASP A 276 -31.06 -18.37 4.96
CA ASP A 276 -29.61 -18.61 5.04
C ASP A 276 -29.08 -18.76 3.60
N PRO A 277 -28.44 -17.73 3.03
CA PRO A 277 -28.07 -16.44 3.64
C PRO A 277 -29.24 -15.45 3.80
N TYR A 278 -29.09 -14.46 4.68
CA TYR A 278 -29.91 -13.25 4.70
C TYR A 278 -29.48 -12.35 3.53
N ASN A 279 -30.43 -12.01 2.66
CA ASN A 279 -30.19 -11.15 1.51
C ASN A 279 -30.76 -9.75 1.79
N MET A 280 -29.95 -8.72 1.61
CA MET A 280 -30.31 -7.31 1.83
C MET A 280 -29.97 -6.48 0.58
N ASN A 281 -30.91 -5.62 0.18
CA ASN A 281 -30.70 -4.63 -0.87
C ASN A 281 -30.62 -3.24 -0.23
N LEU A 282 -29.43 -2.67 -0.21
CA LEU A 282 -29.19 -1.34 0.34
C LEU A 282 -29.20 -0.32 -0.81
N ASP A 283 -30.32 0.37 -0.99
CA ASP A 283 -30.45 1.45 -1.98
C ASP A 283 -29.89 2.74 -1.39
N PHE A 284 -28.79 3.25 -1.94
CA PHE A 284 -28.13 4.45 -1.43
C PHE A 284 -28.86 5.74 -1.79
N GLY A 285 -29.87 5.71 -2.67
CA GLY A 285 -30.60 6.90 -3.11
C GLY A 285 -29.75 7.90 -3.89
N GLN A 286 -28.63 7.45 -4.46
CA GLN A 286 -27.73 8.24 -5.29
C GLN A 286 -27.31 7.42 -6.50
N GLU A 287 -26.99 8.10 -7.58
CA GLU A 287 -26.46 7.47 -8.78
C GLU A 287 -24.94 7.44 -8.76
N VAL A 288 -24.37 6.38 -9.32
CA VAL A 288 -22.93 6.18 -9.48
C VAL A 288 -22.61 5.91 -10.94
N ASN A 289 -21.54 6.52 -11.45
CA ASN A 289 -20.95 6.21 -12.74
C ASN A 289 -19.77 5.24 -12.55
N PHE A 290 -19.85 4.05 -13.15
CA PHE A 290 -18.82 3.02 -13.00
C PHE A 290 -17.53 3.36 -13.74
N GLN A 291 -17.61 4.01 -14.91
CA GLN A 291 -16.43 4.47 -15.62
C GLN A 291 -15.64 5.50 -14.79
N ASN A 292 -16.33 6.36 -14.03
CA ASN A 292 -15.70 7.29 -13.10
C ASN A 292 -14.96 6.58 -11.95
N ILE A 293 -15.47 5.44 -11.45
CA ILE A 293 -14.74 4.64 -10.46
C ILE A 293 -13.40 4.16 -11.05
N TYR A 294 -13.40 3.69 -12.30
CA TYR A 294 -12.17 3.30 -12.98
C TYR A 294 -11.21 4.48 -13.15
N LYS A 295 -11.72 5.63 -13.60
CA LYS A 295 -10.92 6.86 -13.72
C LYS A 295 -10.27 7.22 -12.38
N ALA A 296 -10.99 7.09 -11.26
CA ALA A 296 -10.45 7.36 -9.94
C ALA A 296 -9.33 6.37 -9.54
N LEU A 297 -9.51 5.08 -9.84
CA LEU A 297 -8.47 4.06 -9.64
C LEU A 297 -7.22 4.36 -10.49
N ALA A 298 -7.39 4.70 -11.76
CA ALA A 298 -6.29 5.13 -12.63
C ALA A 298 -5.62 6.41 -12.11
N LYS A 299 -6.39 7.39 -11.61
CA LYS A 299 -5.86 8.59 -10.95
C LYS A 299 -5.01 8.25 -9.74
N TYR A 300 -5.40 7.26 -8.92
CA TYR A 300 -4.61 6.85 -7.76
C TYR A 300 -3.26 6.26 -8.17
N PHE A 301 -3.22 5.45 -9.23
CA PHE A 301 -1.97 4.96 -9.81
C PHE A 301 -1.10 6.10 -10.35
N LEU A 302 -1.67 6.95 -11.20
CA LEU A 302 -0.99 8.11 -11.78
C LEU A 302 -0.51 9.09 -10.71
N SER A 303 -1.08 9.07 -9.50
CA SER A 303 -0.63 9.85 -8.35
C SER A 303 0.63 9.32 -7.69
N VAL A 304 0.92 8.01 -7.78
CA VAL A 304 1.98 7.38 -6.98
C VAL A 304 3.20 6.93 -7.77
N ILE A 305 3.08 6.84 -9.09
CA ILE A 305 4.22 6.56 -9.97
C ILE A 305 5.18 7.74 -10.06
N ASP A 306 6.41 7.42 -10.45
CA ASP A 306 7.43 8.42 -10.74
C ASP A 306 7.02 9.31 -11.92
N SER A 307 7.33 10.60 -11.82
CA SER A 307 6.94 11.57 -12.84
C SER A 307 7.52 11.26 -14.22
N SER A 308 8.67 10.58 -14.30
CA SER A 308 9.28 10.15 -15.57
C SER A 308 8.48 9.11 -16.32
N GLN A 309 7.59 8.36 -15.63
CA GLN A 309 6.73 7.34 -16.22
C GLN A 309 5.41 7.93 -16.77
N LEU A 310 5.03 9.15 -16.37
CA LEU A 310 3.74 9.75 -16.76
C LEU A 310 3.58 9.93 -18.28
N LYS A 311 4.70 10.14 -18.99
CA LYS A 311 4.72 10.24 -20.45
C LYS A 311 4.13 9.00 -21.14
N ASP A 312 4.25 7.83 -20.51
CA ASP A 312 3.76 6.58 -21.07
C ASP A 312 2.24 6.43 -20.85
N PHE A 313 1.60 7.37 -20.15
CA PHE A 313 0.17 7.36 -19.78
C PHE A 313 -0.56 8.67 -20.16
N GLU A 314 -0.09 9.42 -21.16
CA GLU A 314 -0.70 10.69 -21.58
C GLU A 314 -2.18 10.50 -21.96
N SER A 315 -2.49 9.47 -22.75
CA SER A 315 -3.87 9.11 -23.11
C SER A 315 -4.73 8.75 -21.90
N THR A 316 -4.16 8.03 -20.92
CA THR A 316 -4.85 7.76 -19.64
C THR A 316 -5.16 9.07 -18.90
N ILE A 317 -4.21 10.02 -18.88
CA ILE A 317 -4.38 11.34 -18.24
C ILE A 317 -5.48 12.14 -18.95
N GLU A 318 -5.51 12.16 -20.29
CA GLU A 318 -6.59 12.77 -21.07
C GLU A 318 -7.96 12.18 -20.74
N TRP A 319 -8.04 10.85 -20.62
CA TRP A 319 -9.26 10.14 -20.28
C TRP A 319 -9.78 10.45 -18.88
N ILE A 320 -8.93 10.41 -17.84
CA ILE A 320 -9.37 10.77 -16.47
C ILE A 320 -9.74 12.25 -16.35
N ASN A 321 -9.20 13.10 -17.22
CA ASN A 321 -9.56 14.51 -17.32
C ASN A 321 -10.90 14.75 -18.03
N GLY A 322 -11.50 13.71 -18.62
CA GLY A 322 -12.75 13.79 -19.36
C GLY A 322 -12.59 14.31 -20.80
N ASN A 323 -11.37 14.34 -21.32
CA ASN A 323 -11.08 14.82 -22.68
C ASN A 323 -11.12 13.70 -23.72
N MET A 324 -11.41 12.46 -23.31
CA MET A 324 -11.48 11.29 -24.16
C MET A 324 -12.70 10.45 -23.78
N VAL A 325 -13.44 10.01 -24.78
CA VAL A 325 -14.58 9.09 -24.62
C VAL A 325 -14.09 7.67 -24.88
N VAL A 326 -14.54 6.74 -24.04
CA VAL A 326 -14.12 5.34 -24.07
C VAL A 326 -15.35 4.46 -24.00
N GLU A 327 -15.45 3.47 -24.88
CA GLU A 327 -16.57 2.53 -24.94
C GLU A 327 -16.30 1.25 -24.14
N SER A 328 -15.04 0.83 -24.03
CA SER A 328 -14.64 -0.42 -23.41
C SER A 328 -13.38 -0.26 -22.56
N LEU A 329 -13.36 -0.95 -21.42
CA LEU A 329 -12.26 -1.00 -20.49
C LEU A 329 -11.94 -2.45 -20.14
N PRO A 330 -10.70 -2.77 -19.74
CA PRO A 330 -10.41 -4.03 -19.09
C PRO A 330 -11.31 -4.18 -17.85
N PRO A 331 -11.88 -5.36 -17.55
CA PRO A 331 -12.67 -5.56 -16.34
C PRO A 331 -11.79 -5.40 -15.09
N ILE A 332 -12.43 -5.12 -13.96
CA ILE A 332 -11.78 -5.10 -12.65
C ILE A 332 -12.05 -6.43 -11.96
N ALA A 333 -10.98 -7.10 -11.53
CA ALA A 333 -11.09 -8.28 -10.68
C ALA A 333 -11.27 -7.83 -9.23
N GLU A 334 -12.32 -8.31 -8.58
CA GLU A 334 -12.68 -7.91 -7.22
C GLU A 334 -12.76 -9.11 -6.29
N LEU A 335 -12.26 -8.95 -5.06
CA LEU A 335 -12.27 -9.99 -4.03
C LEU A 335 -12.61 -9.38 -2.67
N ILE A 336 -13.37 -10.11 -1.86
CA ILE A 336 -13.56 -9.80 -0.44
C ILE A 336 -12.76 -10.84 0.36
N THR A 337 -11.70 -10.39 1.03
CA THR A 337 -10.84 -11.22 1.88
C THR A 337 -10.37 -10.43 3.11
N TYR A 338 -10.22 -11.11 4.23
CA TYR A 338 -9.67 -10.52 5.46
C TYR A 338 -8.15 -10.69 5.58
N ASP A 339 -7.51 -11.49 4.72
CA ASP A 339 -6.08 -11.77 4.79
C ASP A 339 -5.22 -10.50 4.61
N PHE A 340 -5.74 -9.53 3.85
CA PHE A 340 -5.08 -8.25 3.59
C PHE A 340 -5.77 -7.07 4.28
N PHE A 341 -6.55 -7.33 5.33
CA PHE A 341 -7.37 -6.31 5.96
C PHE A 341 -6.57 -5.09 6.41
N ALA A 342 -6.93 -3.91 5.90
CA ALA A 342 -6.34 -2.65 6.33
C ALA A 342 -7.34 -1.49 6.27
N LYS A 343 -7.47 -0.73 7.37
CA LYS A 343 -8.29 0.50 7.39
C LYS A 343 -7.70 1.64 6.56
N GLN A 344 -6.38 1.67 6.39
CA GLN A 344 -5.70 2.60 5.50
C GLN A 344 -5.62 1.96 4.10
N PRO A 345 -6.03 2.68 3.04
CA PRO A 345 -5.96 2.13 1.70
C PRO A 345 -4.50 1.94 1.30
N LYS A 346 -4.23 0.85 0.58
CA LYS A 346 -2.92 0.57 0.00
C LYS A 346 -3.09 0.36 -1.49
N LEU A 347 -2.09 0.79 -2.25
CA LEU A 347 -2.02 0.55 -3.68
C LEU A 347 -0.68 -0.09 -3.99
N PHE A 348 -0.72 -1.34 -4.43
CA PHE A 348 0.41 -1.99 -5.07
C PHE A 348 0.28 -1.75 -6.58
N TYR A 349 1.40 -1.51 -7.24
CA TYR A 349 1.43 -1.39 -8.69
C TYR A 349 2.63 -2.11 -9.26
N PHE A 350 2.44 -2.68 -10.44
CA PHE A 350 3.38 -3.54 -11.14
C PHE A 350 3.59 -2.94 -12.53
N LEU A 351 4.80 -2.46 -12.82
CA LEU A 351 5.19 -1.97 -14.13
C LEU A 351 5.98 -3.06 -14.86
N ARG A 352 5.48 -3.54 -15.99
CA ARG A 352 6.11 -4.58 -16.82
C ARG A 352 7.51 -4.11 -17.25
N THR A 353 8.52 -4.96 -17.02
CA THR A 353 9.92 -4.68 -17.39
C THR A 353 10.39 -5.47 -18.61
N ILE A 354 9.56 -6.40 -19.10
CA ILE A 354 9.83 -7.26 -20.26
C ILE A 354 9.02 -6.84 -21.48
N GLU A 355 9.50 -7.22 -22.67
CA GLU A 355 8.78 -7.06 -23.93
C GLU A 355 7.81 -8.23 -24.16
N ASP A 356 6.75 -8.31 -23.34
CA ASP A 356 5.66 -9.31 -23.50
C ASP A 356 4.29 -8.62 -23.56
N ASP A 357 3.78 -8.37 -24.76
CA ASP A 357 2.51 -7.66 -25.00
C ASP A 357 1.26 -8.48 -24.67
N SER A 358 1.43 -9.71 -24.19
CA SER A 358 0.31 -10.45 -23.58
C SER A 358 -0.03 -9.93 -22.18
N LEU A 359 0.83 -9.11 -21.58
CA LEU A 359 0.67 -8.52 -20.26
C LEU A 359 0.46 -7.00 -20.37
N PRO A 360 -0.44 -6.41 -19.57
CA PRO A 360 -0.55 -4.96 -19.46
C PRO A 360 0.76 -4.33 -19.00
N TYR A 361 1.05 -3.13 -19.47
CA TYR A 361 2.22 -2.39 -19.03
C TYR A 361 2.15 -2.07 -17.53
N ALA A 362 0.95 -1.72 -17.04
CA ALA A 362 0.72 -1.46 -15.63
C ALA A 362 -0.49 -2.22 -15.11
N ILE A 363 -0.27 -2.96 -14.02
CA ILE A 363 -1.30 -3.62 -13.21
C ILE A 363 -1.29 -2.99 -11.83
N CYS A 364 -2.47 -2.81 -11.25
CA CYS A 364 -2.66 -2.28 -9.91
C CYS A 364 -3.45 -3.26 -9.06
N ASP A 365 -3.12 -3.30 -7.78
CA ASP A 365 -3.81 -4.06 -6.75
C ASP A 365 -4.14 -3.12 -5.59
N PHE A 366 -5.39 -2.66 -5.57
CA PHE A 366 -5.89 -1.68 -4.61
C PHE A 366 -6.59 -2.39 -3.46
N HIS A 367 -6.11 -2.15 -2.24
CA HIS A 367 -6.64 -2.75 -1.02
C HIS A 367 -7.35 -1.68 -0.20
N PHE A 368 -8.61 -1.95 0.14
CA PHE A 368 -9.41 -1.09 1.00
C PHE A 368 -10.26 -1.94 1.94
N THR A 369 -9.96 -1.88 3.24
CA THR A 369 -10.55 -2.76 4.27
C THR A 369 -10.38 -4.22 3.89
N CYS A 370 -11.45 -4.97 3.67
CA CYS A 370 -11.46 -6.34 3.18
C CYS A 370 -11.67 -6.44 1.66
N LYS A 371 -11.86 -5.32 0.96
CA LYS A 371 -12.07 -5.28 -0.48
C LYS A 371 -10.72 -5.14 -1.18
N ARG A 372 -10.46 -6.03 -2.13
CA ARG A 372 -9.32 -6.00 -3.04
C ARG A 372 -9.82 -5.79 -4.46
N MET A 373 -9.16 -4.93 -5.22
CA MET A 373 -9.50 -4.60 -6.61
C MET A 373 -8.23 -4.62 -7.46
N VAL A 374 -8.14 -5.58 -8.38
CA VAL A 374 -7.03 -5.72 -9.32
C VAL A 374 -7.48 -5.26 -10.71
N TYR A 375 -6.71 -4.37 -11.33
CA TYR A 375 -7.06 -3.72 -12.59
C TYR A 375 -5.81 -3.33 -13.40
N ALA A 376 -5.95 -3.26 -14.72
CA ALA A 376 -4.92 -2.77 -15.61
C ALA A 376 -5.09 -1.26 -15.80
N ILE A 377 -4.00 -0.53 -16.07
CA ILE A 377 -4.10 0.88 -16.42
C ILE A 377 -4.24 0.99 -17.94
N PRO A 378 -5.38 1.48 -18.47
CA PRO A 378 -5.62 1.48 -19.90
C PRO A 378 -4.86 2.61 -20.60
N PHE A 379 -4.71 2.49 -21.92
CA PHE A 379 -4.19 3.53 -22.81
C PHE A 379 -2.74 3.95 -22.54
N SER A 380 -1.92 3.02 -22.05
CA SER A 380 -0.48 3.21 -22.02
C SER A 380 0.09 3.17 -23.44
N SER A 381 1.02 4.07 -23.77
CA SER A 381 1.75 4.02 -25.05
C SER A 381 2.70 2.82 -25.15
N LYS A 382 2.87 2.06 -24.06
CA LYS A 382 3.67 0.83 -24.00
C LYS A 382 2.87 -0.43 -24.28
N ASP A 383 1.55 -0.34 -24.40
CA ASP A 383 0.70 -1.47 -24.71
C ASP A 383 0.30 -1.45 -26.19
N SER A 384 0.39 -2.62 -26.84
CA SER A 384 -0.10 -2.79 -28.22
C SER A 384 -1.59 -3.13 -28.28
N LYS A 385 -2.23 -3.35 -27.13
CA LYS A 385 -3.66 -3.64 -26.99
C LYS A 385 -4.29 -2.65 -26.02
N GLU A 386 -5.46 -2.13 -26.39
CA GLU A 386 -6.19 -1.15 -25.58
C GLU A 386 -7.03 -1.80 -24.47
N VAL A 387 -7.50 -3.05 -24.69
CA VAL A 387 -8.36 -3.78 -23.75
C VAL A 387 -7.86 -5.20 -23.56
N PHE A 388 -7.85 -5.65 -22.30
CA PHE A 388 -7.60 -7.03 -21.90
C PHE A 388 -8.92 -7.66 -21.48
N ASP A 389 -9.43 -8.62 -22.24
CA ASP A 389 -10.70 -9.29 -21.94
C ASP A 389 -10.60 -10.28 -20.76
N ASN A 390 -11.73 -10.91 -20.39
CA ASN A 390 -11.79 -11.89 -19.30
C ASN A 390 -10.85 -13.10 -19.50
N PHE A 391 -10.63 -13.53 -20.75
CA PHE A 391 -9.74 -14.65 -21.06
C PHE A 391 -8.27 -14.25 -20.86
N GLN A 392 -7.90 -13.06 -21.32
CA GLN A 392 -6.58 -12.49 -21.09
C GLN A 392 -6.31 -12.29 -19.60
N TRP A 393 -7.29 -11.80 -18.83
CA TRP A 393 -7.19 -11.67 -17.38
C TRP A 393 -6.94 -13.00 -16.67
N SER A 394 -7.63 -14.05 -17.08
CA SER A 394 -7.42 -15.40 -16.54
C SER A 394 -5.98 -15.87 -16.79
N ASN A 395 -5.44 -15.62 -17.99
CA ASN A 395 -4.04 -15.95 -18.31
C ASN A 395 -3.04 -15.09 -17.52
N ILE A 396 -3.36 -13.81 -17.27
CA ILE A 396 -2.55 -12.92 -16.43
C ILE A 396 -2.50 -13.47 -15.00
N PHE A 397 -3.62 -13.88 -14.42
CA PHE A 397 -3.68 -14.43 -13.06
C PHE A 397 -2.90 -15.74 -12.94
N GLN A 398 -2.97 -16.63 -13.94
CA GLN A 398 -2.16 -17.85 -13.97
C GLN A 398 -0.64 -17.57 -13.98
N LYS A 399 -0.20 -16.51 -14.68
CA LYS A 399 1.20 -16.05 -14.64
C LYS A 399 1.54 -15.41 -13.29
N LEU A 400 0.63 -14.59 -12.75
CA LEU A 400 0.74 -13.86 -11.48
C LEU A 400 0.07 -14.65 -10.35
N LYS A 401 0.62 -15.82 -10.02
CA LYS A 401 0.03 -16.82 -9.12
C LYS A 401 -0.40 -16.31 -7.74
N HIS A 402 0.20 -15.22 -7.26
CA HIS A 402 -0.22 -14.54 -6.02
C HIS A 402 -1.60 -13.86 -6.12
N PHE A 403 -2.20 -13.76 -7.31
CA PHE A 403 -3.61 -13.44 -7.52
C PHE A 403 -4.47 -14.70 -7.64
N ASP A 404 -3.97 -15.76 -8.28
CA ASP A 404 -4.72 -17.00 -8.57
C ASP A 404 -5.05 -17.82 -7.31
N ASN A 405 -4.20 -17.75 -6.28
CA ASN A 405 -4.38 -18.50 -5.05
C ASN A 405 -5.62 -18.10 -4.23
N ASP A 406 -6.21 -16.93 -4.49
CA ASP A 406 -7.39 -16.49 -3.77
C ASP A 406 -8.66 -16.99 -4.48
N ALA A 407 -9.41 -17.89 -3.84
CA ALA A 407 -10.73 -18.28 -4.34
C ALA A 407 -11.72 -17.10 -4.23
N GLY A 408 -12.60 -16.93 -5.22
CA GLY A 408 -13.74 -16.02 -5.11
C GLY A 408 -13.60 -14.67 -5.82
N TRP A 409 -12.68 -14.53 -6.77
CA TRP A 409 -12.64 -13.37 -7.66
C TRP A 409 -13.91 -13.22 -8.49
N SER A 410 -14.43 -12.00 -8.57
CA SER A 410 -15.46 -11.60 -9.53
C SER A 410 -14.88 -10.58 -10.50
N PHE A 411 -15.13 -10.75 -11.80
CA PHE A 411 -14.71 -9.80 -12.83
C PHE A 411 -15.88 -8.91 -13.21
N THR A 412 -15.76 -7.62 -12.95
CA THR A 412 -16.83 -6.65 -13.16
C THR A 412 -16.45 -5.67 -14.27
N ASP A 413 -17.38 -5.43 -15.20
CA ASP A 413 -17.23 -4.46 -16.28
C ASP A 413 -17.61 -3.04 -15.81
N PHE A 414 -16.64 -2.13 -15.91
CA PHE A 414 -16.75 -0.73 -15.51
C PHE A 414 -16.77 0.22 -16.72
N SER A 415 -17.00 -0.30 -17.94
CA SER A 415 -16.97 0.49 -19.18
C SER A 415 -18.10 1.51 -19.31
N SER A 416 -19.25 1.27 -18.66
CA SER A 416 -20.44 2.13 -18.76
C SER A 416 -20.22 3.52 -18.16
N ASP A 417 -20.26 4.56 -19.00
CA ASP A 417 -20.22 5.98 -18.60
C ASP A 417 -21.59 6.56 -18.21
N ASN A 418 -22.62 5.72 -18.13
CA ASN A 418 -23.93 6.12 -17.63
C ASN A 418 -23.99 6.08 -16.10
N LYS A 419 -24.62 7.11 -15.52
CA LYS A 419 -25.04 7.08 -14.11
C LYS A 419 -26.14 6.05 -13.91
N LYS A 420 -26.00 5.23 -12.87
CA LYS A 420 -26.98 4.20 -12.49
C LYS A 420 -27.29 4.31 -11.00
N ASN A 421 -28.54 4.06 -10.61
CA ASN A 421 -28.90 4.00 -9.19
C ASN A 421 -28.00 2.98 -8.46
N PHE A 422 -27.38 3.39 -7.36
CA PHE A 422 -26.43 2.56 -6.65
C PHE A 422 -27.12 1.73 -5.55
N VAL A 423 -27.19 0.42 -5.79
CA VAL A 423 -27.75 -0.56 -4.86
C VAL A 423 -26.66 -1.56 -4.51
N VAL A 424 -26.42 -1.76 -3.22
CA VAL A 424 -25.51 -2.80 -2.73
C VAL A 424 -26.32 -4.02 -2.32
N HIS A 425 -25.98 -5.16 -2.90
CA HIS A 425 -26.52 -6.46 -2.53
C HIS A 425 -25.60 -7.10 -1.48
N LEU A 426 -26.11 -7.31 -0.28
CA LEU A 426 -25.37 -7.96 0.81
C LEU A 426 -25.99 -9.31 1.13
N ASN A 427 -25.15 -10.34 1.16
CA ASN A 427 -25.50 -11.68 1.58
C ASN A 427 -24.74 -11.98 2.87
N THR A 428 -25.46 -12.22 3.97
CA THR A 428 -24.86 -12.47 5.28
C THR A 428 -25.37 -13.79 5.86
N GLU A 429 -24.45 -14.64 6.29
CA GLU A 429 -24.75 -15.88 6.99
C GLU A 429 -24.64 -15.67 8.50
N ILE A 430 -25.46 -16.37 9.28
CA ILE A 430 -25.26 -16.41 10.73
C ILE A 430 -24.06 -17.32 10.97
N ALA A 431 -23.01 -16.80 11.59
CA ALA A 431 -21.89 -17.62 12.04
C ALA A 431 -22.44 -18.77 12.90
N LYS A 432 -22.35 -20.00 12.38
CA LYS A 432 -22.61 -21.21 13.17
C LYS A 432 -21.47 -21.23 14.17
N ASN A 433 -21.77 -21.03 15.46
CA ASN A 433 -20.78 -20.99 16.54
C ASN A 433 -19.75 -22.12 16.39
N GLU A 434 -18.59 -21.83 15.81
CA GLU A 434 -17.39 -22.61 16.03
C GLU A 434 -16.70 -21.95 17.22
N ASN A 435 -16.61 -22.71 18.31
CA ASN A 435 -16.11 -22.29 19.60
C ASN A 435 -14.74 -21.58 19.44
N PHE A 436 -14.68 -20.30 19.82
CA PHE A 436 -13.44 -19.56 20.02
C PHE A 436 -12.78 -19.93 21.34
#